data_AF-A0A931UZF0-F1
#
_entry.id   AF-A0A931UZF0-F1
#
_cell.length_a   1.000
_cell.length_b   1.000
_cell.length_c   1.000
_cell.angle_alpha   90.00
_cell.angle_beta   90.00
_cell.angle_gamma   90.00
#
_symmetry.space_group_name_H-M   'P 1'
#
loop_
_entity.id
_entity.type
_entity.pdbx_description
1 polymer ?
#
loop_
_entity_poly.entity_id
_entity_poly.type
_entity_poly.pdbx_seq_one_letter_code
_entity_poly.pdbx_strand_id
1 'polypeptide(L)'
;MKRPTDQARLICTIAAPRPSRGANSMNDALHALKHQDAAKKTDDALRDEARAHLARSPKLQIVAEVLGRLRALELPWWSASHLRGSFPCAMRMRWFADRVDLRQTITHQLTGLAPKAARALTPDAQAQLIDAVLDAGDIDCAAFEAAFDPRSEVVYGPVAALWKRFRESFPWDVQTKAHQELMGWLIQILIAEKSEDGVTRKPILTPWDVRTAIDGRVWHSTIPVDVRIAIDEMRLLHEKTAPREPVHARHELELATPWVIASHVPLRELQRIFVTAEKALGFEEAVPEVARRAPSIAPAAALTPASIRTLTTGEPAPPRESFIGTRAVARAATPPGNRVALDMQPTPCMMEEIVIDDNLFADVDVGT
;
A
#
# COMPACT_ATOMS: atom_id res chain seq x y z
N MET A 1 64.61 39.37 -32.71
CA MET A 1 65.28 38.52 -31.70
C MET A 1 64.32 38.27 -30.55
N LYS A 2 64.21 37.00 -30.13
CA LYS A 2 63.66 36.48 -28.86
C LYS A 2 62.14 36.60 -28.58
N ARG A 3 61.43 35.49 -28.78
CA ARG A 3 60.43 35.00 -27.80
C ARG A 3 61.19 34.35 -26.62
N PRO A 4 60.63 34.24 -25.40
CA PRO A 4 59.69 33.15 -25.08
C PRO A 4 58.47 33.64 -24.26
N THR A 5 57.24 33.18 -24.52
CA THR A 5 56.62 31.90 -24.11
C THR A 5 56.41 31.78 -22.60
N ASP A 6 55.25 32.23 -22.13
CA ASP A 6 54.73 31.89 -20.79
C ASP A 6 53.43 31.08 -20.97
N GLN A 7 53.59 29.76 -21.00
CA GLN A 7 52.49 28.79 -20.98
C GLN A 7 52.24 28.38 -19.53
N ALA A 8 51.26 29.01 -18.90
CA ALA A 8 50.68 28.50 -17.66
C ALA A 8 49.85 27.24 -17.96
N ARG A 9 50.44 26.07 -17.74
CA ARG A 9 49.73 24.78 -17.72
C ARG A 9 48.89 24.68 -16.45
N LEU A 10 47.61 25.02 -16.53
CA LEU A 10 46.59 24.56 -15.59
C LEU A 10 46.37 23.06 -15.80
N ILE A 11 47.01 22.24 -14.97
CA ILE A 11 46.71 20.81 -14.87
C ILE A 11 45.42 20.68 -14.06
N CYS A 12 44.28 20.69 -14.77
CA CYS A 12 43.01 20.24 -14.22
C CYS A 12 43.10 18.71 -14.02
N THR A 13 43.48 18.31 -12.81
CA THR A 13 43.38 16.91 -12.39
C THR A 13 41.91 16.61 -12.15
N ILE A 14 41.22 16.11 -13.17
CA ILE A 14 39.87 15.56 -13.04
C ILE A 14 40.01 14.28 -12.21
N ALA A 15 39.82 14.39 -10.91
CA ALA A 15 39.69 13.25 -10.03
C ALA A 15 38.41 12.49 -10.45
N ALA A 16 38.60 11.30 -11.03
CA ALA A 16 37.49 10.40 -11.31
C ALA A 16 36.71 10.15 -10.00
N PRO A 17 35.37 10.28 -10.00
CA PRO A 17 34.57 10.00 -8.82
C PRO A 17 34.81 8.54 -8.41
N ARG A 18 35.29 8.34 -7.18
CA ARG A 18 35.39 7.00 -6.60
C ARG A 18 34.00 6.37 -6.63
N PRO A 19 33.82 5.16 -7.19
CA PRO A 19 32.54 4.47 -7.09
C PRO A 19 32.23 4.27 -5.60
N SER A 20 31.16 4.91 -5.14
CA SER A 20 30.65 4.72 -3.79
C SER A 20 30.33 3.23 -3.63
N ARG A 21 30.97 2.59 -2.64
CA ARG A 21 30.55 1.26 -2.15
C ARG A 21 29.16 1.39 -1.53
N GLY A 22 28.12 1.50 -2.36
CA GLY A 22 26.73 1.69 -1.95
C GLY A 22 25.78 0.59 -2.43
N ALA A 23 26.26 -0.41 -3.18
CA ALA A 23 25.41 -1.41 -3.80
C ALA A 23 24.86 -2.49 -2.84
N ASN A 24 25.32 -2.54 -1.57
CA ASN A 24 24.73 -3.43 -0.56
C ASN A 24 23.56 -2.79 0.21
N SER A 25 23.19 -1.54 -0.10
CA SER A 25 22.20 -0.77 0.68
C SER A 25 20.72 -1.03 0.32
N MET A 26 20.43 -1.82 -0.73
CA MET A 26 19.03 -2.02 -1.16
C MET A 26 18.29 -3.10 -0.34
N ASN A 27 18.99 -4.11 0.18
CA ASN A 27 18.36 -5.16 1.01
C ASN A 27 18.13 -4.72 2.46
N ASP A 28 18.95 -3.80 3.00
CA ASP A 28 18.77 -3.27 4.36
C ASP A 28 17.42 -2.58 4.56
N ALA A 29 16.84 -2.02 3.49
CA ALA A 29 15.57 -1.31 3.59
C ALA A 29 14.35 -2.24 3.81
N LEU A 30 14.48 -3.56 3.61
CA LEU A 30 13.39 -4.51 3.92
C LEU A 30 13.32 -4.84 5.41
N HIS A 31 14.37 -4.54 6.17
CA HIS A 31 14.43 -4.84 7.58
C HIS A 31 13.97 -3.63 8.39
N ALA A 32 13.26 -3.93 9.49
CA ALA A 32 12.96 -2.95 10.52
C ALA A 32 14.24 -2.25 10.97
N LEU A 33 14.17 -0.93 11.16
CA LEU A 33 15.30 -0.14 11.62
C LEU A 33 15.77 -0.64 12.99
N LYS A 34 17.04 -1.02 13.08
CA LYS A 34 17.72 -1.34 14.33
C LYS A 34 18.75 -0.26 14.63
N HIS A 35 18.57 0.43 15.74
CA HIS A 35 19.49 1.50 16.12
C HIS A 35 20.80 0.93 16.64
N GLN A 36 21.91 1.30 16.03
CA GLN A 36 23.22 1.00 16.58
C GLN A 36 23.43 1.78 17.89
N ASP A 37 23.85 1.07 18.94
CA ASP A 37 24.09 1.64 20.28
C ASP A 37 22.89 2.45 20.83
N ALA A 38 21.66 1.96 20.63
CA ALA A 38 20.42 2.64 21.03
C ALA A 38 20.47 3.20 22.47
N ALA A 39 21.01 2.42 23.41
CA ALA A 39 21.12 2.79 24.83
C ALA A 39 22.03 4.00 25.12
N LYS A 40 22.91 4.38 24.18
CA LYS A 40 23.83 5.52 24.33
C LYS A 40 23.33 6.79 23.63
N LYS A 41 22.30 6.68 22.78
CA LYS A 41 21.74 7.79 22.01
C LYS A 41 20.64 8.48 22.79
N THR A 42 20.45 9.77 22.53
CA THR A 42 19.29 10.51 23.04
C THR A 42 18.04 10.15 22.24
N ASP A 43 16.87 10.32 22.85
CA ASP A 43 15.58 10.06 22.20
C ASP A 43 15.43 10.87 20.89
N ASP A 44 15.93 12.12 20.87
CA ASP A 44 15.91 12.97 19.67
C ASP A 44 16.82 12.45 18.56
N ALA A 45 18.03 11.97 18.89
CA ALA A 45 18.92 11.37 17.90
C ALA A 45 18.30 10.11 17.26
N LEU A 46 17.58 9.30 18.06
CA LEU A 46 16.85 8.13 17.56
C LEU A 46 15.68 8.54 16.65
N ARG A 47 14.97 9.64 16.96
CA ARG A 47 13.91 10.20 16.11
C ARG A 47 14.46 10.70 14.78
N ASP A 48 15.57 11.42 14.79
CA ASP A 48 16.20 11.93 13.58
C ASP A 48 16.71 10.78 12.69
N GLU A 49 17.29 9.74 13.28
CA GLU A 49 17.70 8.53 12.56
C GLU A 49 16.49 7.81 11.92
N ALA A 50 15.39 7.69 12.65
CA ALA A 50 14.14 7.10 12.14
C ALA A 50 13.56 7.91 10.98
N ARG A 51 13.50 9.24 11.12
CA ARG A 51 13.02 10.15 10.07
C ARG A 51 13.90 10.07 8.83
N ALA A 52 15.22 10.05 9.00
CA ALA A 52 16.17 9.89 7.90
C ALA A 52 16.08 8.52 7.22
N HIS A 53 15.75 7.46 7.98
CA HIS A 53 15.51 6.14 7.41
C HIS A 53 14.23 6.12 6.56
N LEU A 54 13.12 6.63 7.09
CA LEU A 54 11.85 6.76 6.37
C LEU A 54 12.01 7.61 5.09
N ALA A 55 12.66 8.78 5.20
CA ALA A 55 12.87 9.69 4.06
C ALA A 55 13.73 9.07 2.94
N ARG A 56 14.62 8.13 3.25
CA ARG A 56 15.46 7.44 2.26
C ARG A 56 14.79 6.22 1.63
N SER A 57 13.66 5.76 2.17
CA SER A 57 13.01 4.51 1.77
C SER A 57 11.61 4.77 1.19
N PRO A 58 11.46 4.90 -0.14
CA PRO A 58 10.18 5.15 -0.80
C PRO A 58 9.09 4.15 -0.41
N LYS A 59 9.45 2.86 -0.24
CA LYS A 59 8.51 1.81 0.16
C LYS A 59 7.93 2.03 1.56
N LEU A 60 8.75 2.51 2.51
CA LEU A 60 8.25 2.82 3.86
C LEU A 60 7.31 4.03 3.81
N GLN A 61 7.63 5.04 3.01
CA GLN A 61 6.77 6.22 2.84
C GLN A 61 5.39 5.82 2.30
N ILE A 62 5.36 4.99 1.24
CA ILE A 62 4.10 4.52 0.65
C ILE A 62 3.28 3.73 1.67
N VAL A 63 3.89 2.79 2.40
CA VAL A 63 3.12 2.01 3.38
C VAL A 63 2.67 2.88 4.56
N ALA A 64 3.44 3.88 4.98
CA ALA A 64 3.00 4.83 6.00
C ALA A 64 1.78 5.64 5.54
N GLU A 65 1.81 6.16 4.30
CA GLU A 65 0.69 6.89 3.69
C GLU A 65 -0.55 5.98 3.59
N VAL A 66 -0.38 4.74 3.14
CA VAL A 66 -1.47 3.75 3.06
C VAL A 66 -2.08 3.49 4.42
N LEU A 67 -1.27 3.23 5.44
CA LEU A 67 -1.79 3.00 6.80
C LEU A 67 -2.51 4.22 7.35
N GLY A 68 -1.96 5.43 7.16
CA GLY A 68 -2.59 6.68 7.57
C GLY A 68 -3.94 6.89 6.87
N ARG A 69 -4.00 6.70 5.55
CA ARG A 69 -5.22 6.86 4.76
C ARG A 69 -6.28 5.82 5.14
N LEU A 70 -5.90 4.56 5.32
CA LEU A 70 -6.83 3.49 5.70
C LEU A 70 -7.43 3.73 7.09
N ARG A 71 -6.65 4.23 8.04
CA ARG A 71 -7.16 4.63 9.37
C ARG A 71 -8.14 5.79 9.27
N ALA A 72 -7.83 6.80 8.46
CA ALA A 72 -8.70 7.97 8.29
C ALA A 72 -10.05 7.65 7.63
N LEU A 73 -10.11 6.60 6.79
CA LEU A 73 -11.35 6.19 6.12
C LEU A 73 -12.25 5.29 6.96
N GLU A 74 -11.77 4.78 8.10
CA GLU A 74 -12.52 3.92 9.04
C GLU A 74 -13.30 2.78 8.35
N LEU A 75 -12.67 2.14 7.35
CA LEU A 75 -13.34 1.13 6.54
C LEU A 75 -13.67 -0.11 7.38
N PRO A 76 -14.86 -0.74 7.23
CA PRO A 76 -15.25 -1.86 8.08
C PRO A 76 -14.28 -3.06 8.03
N TRP A 77 -13.68 -3.33 6.88
CA TRP A 77 -12.69 -4.38 6.67
C TRP A 77 -11.27 -4.00 7.14
N TRP A 78 -11.05 -2.73 7.51
CA TRP A 78 -9.80 -2.19 8.06
C TRP A 78 -10.05 -1.45 9.37
N SER A 79 -10.86 -2.03 10.25
CA SER A 79 -11.18 -1.44 11.54
C SER A 79 -10.04 -1.62 12.56
N ALA A 80 -10.01 -0.77 13.58
CA ALA A 80 -9.07 -0.88 14.69
C ALA A 80 -9.12 -2.27 15.36
N SER A 81 -10.31 -2.85 15.52
CA SER A 81 -10.48 -4.20 16.06
C SER A 81 -9.85 -5.27 15.16
N HIS A 82 -10.01 -5.16 13.83
CA HIS A 82 -9.36 -6.06 12.88
C HIS A 82 -7.83 -5.95 12.93
N LEU A 83 -7.31 -4.73 13.08
CA LEU A 83 -5.87 -4.46 13.19
C LEU A 83 -5.29 -4.99 14.51
N ARG A 84 -5.98 -4.82 15.63
CA ARG A 84 -5.59 -5.44 16.91
C ARG A 84 -5.53 -6.96 16.82
N GLY A 85 -6.50 -7.58 16.16
CA GLY A 85 -6.49 -9.04 15.96
C GLY A 85 -5.32 -9.53 15.11
N SER A 86 -4.91 -8.75 14.11
CA SER A 86 -3.80 -9.09 13.20
C SER A 86 -2.43 -8.77 13.81
N PHE A 87 -2.36 -7.66 14.54
CA PHE A 87 -1.16 -7.13 15.17
C PHE A 87 -1.48 -6.80 16.64
N PRO A 88 -1.41 -7.78 17.55
CA PRO A 88 -1.70 -7.57 18.96
C PRO A 88 -0.76 -6.55 19.62
N CYS A 89 -1.18 -5.95 20.74
CA CYS A 89 -0.40 -4.94 21.45
C CYS A 89 1.03 -5.42 21.77
N ALA A 90 1.16 -6.65 22.29
CA ALA A 90 2.45 -7.27 22.58
C ALA A 90 3.40 -7.32 21.36
N MET A 91 2.85 -7.60 20.18
CA MET A 91 3.65 -7.62 18.94
C MET A 91 4.14 -6.22 18.58
N ARG A 92 3.25 -5.23 18.59
CA ARG A 92 3.61 -3.84 18.21
C ARG A 92 4.57 -3.20 19.21
N MET A 93 4.40 -3.45 20.50
CA MET A 93 5.33 -2.97 21.52
C MET A 93 6.74 -3.55 21.33
N ARG A 94 6.85 -4.80 20.87
CA ARG A 94 8.14 -5.42 20.54
C ARG A 94 8.79 -4.83 19.29
N TRP A 95 8.02 -4.33 18.32
CA TRP A 95 8.59 -3.58 17.20
C TRP A 95 9.40 -2.38 17.70
N PHE A 96 8.89 -1.70 18.72
CA PHE A 96 9.56 -0.56 19.33
C PHE A 96 10.57 -0.93 20.43
N ALA A 97 11.14 -2.15 20.43
CA ALA A 97 12.07 -2.62 21.48
C ALA A 97 13.26 -1.65 21.73
N ASP A 98 13.79 -1.04 20.67
CA ASP A 98 14.91 -0.08 20.76
C ASP A 98 14.44 1.37 21.01
N ARG A 99 13.12 1.61 21.01
CA ARG A 99 12.48 2.93 21.13
C ARG A 99 11.63 3.02 22.40
N VAL A 100 12.32 3.05 23.54
CA VAL A 100 11.68 3.15 24.86
C VAL A 100 10.82 4.41 24.99
N ASP A 101 11.21 5.50 24.31
CA ASP A 101 10.45 6.76 24.28
C ASP A 101 9.08 6.61 23.60
N LEU A 102 9.01 5.90 22.46
CA LEU A 102 7.72 5.63 21.79
C LEU A 102 6.81 4.78 22.67
N ARG A 103 7.35 3.69 23.23
CA ARG A 103 6.56 2.82 24.12
C ARG A 103 6.09 3.54 25.37
N GLN A 104 6.95 4.38 25.95
CA GLN A 104 6.62 5.25 27.09
C GLN A 104 5.45 6.17 26.75
N THR A 105 5.50 6.87 25.62
CA THR A 105 4.42 7.77 25.18
C THR A 105 3.12 7.02 24.97
N ILE A 106 3.13 5.90 24.25
CA ILE A 106 1.93 5.09 23.98
C ILE A 106 1.34 4.57 25.30
N THR A 107 2.17 4.00 26.16
CA THR A 107 1.72 3.46 27.46
C THR A 107 1.14 4.57 28.34
N HIS A 108 1.81 5.71 28.43
CA HIS A 108 1.32 6.84 29.22
C HIS A 108 -0.01 7.37 28.69
N GLN A 109 -0.11 7.56 27.38
CA GLN A 109 -1.33 8.05 26.72
C GLN A 109 -2.52 7.12 26.96
N LEU A 110 -2.32 5.80 26.86
CA LEU A 110 -3.41 4.83 26.94
C LEU A 110 -3.79 4.44 28.35
N THR A 111 -2.87 4.49 29.31
CA THR A 111 -3.08 3.94 30.66
C THR A 111 -3.01 4.99 31.78
N GLY A 112 -2.58 6.22 31.46
CA GLY A 112 -2.31 7.27 32.43
C GLY A 112 -1.07 7.01 33.32
N LEU A 113 -0.37 5.88 33.14
CA LEU A 113 0.81 5.55 33.93
C LEU A 113 1.88 6.63 33.79
N ALA A 114 2.44 7.10 34.91
CA ALA A 114 3.44 8.15 34.91
C ALA A 114 4.62 7.83 33.94
N PRO A 115 5.09 8.77 33.11
CA PRO A 115 6.02 8.48 32.02
C PRO A 115 7.31 7.76 32.48
N LYS A 116 7.86 8.15 33.64
CA LYS A 116 9.07 7.50 34.20
C LYS A 116 8.82 6.03 34.57
N ALA A 117 7.65 5.71 35.11
CA ALA A 117 7.26 4.35 35.44
C ALA A 117 7.03 3.54 34.16
N ALA A 118 6.30 4.09 33.20
CA ALA A 118 6.08 3.46 31.89
C ALA A 118 7.41 3.13 31.19
N ARG A 119 8.39 4.04 31.21
CA ARG A 119 9.72 3.85 30.59
C ARG A 119 10.51 2.68 31.19
N ALA A 120 10.32 2.38 32.47
CA ALA A 120 11.05 1.31 33.16
C ALA A 120 10.51 -0.09 32.86
N LEU A 121 9.30 -0.20 32.30
CA LEU A 121 8.67 -1.47 31.98
C LEU A 121 9.24 -2.10 30.70
N THR A 122 9.23 -3.42 30.65
CA THR A 122 9.53 -4.18 29.43
C THR A 122 8.40 -4.00 28.41
N PRO A 123 8.66 -4.19 27.10
CA PRO A 123 7.61 -4.12 26.08
C PRO A 123 6.40 -5.02 26.38
N ASP A 124 6.65 -6.22 26.90
CA ASP A 124 5.60 -7.19 27.23
C ASP A 124 4.76 -6.74 28.43
N ALA A 125 5.39 -6.15 29.46
CA ALA A 125 4.68 -5.62 30.62
C ALA A 125 3.83 -4.39 30.25
N GLN A 126 4.33 -3.52 29.36
CA GLN A 126 3.57 -2.40 28.81
C GLN A 126 2.36 -2.89 28.02
N ALA A 127 2.55 -3.90 27.17
CA ALA A 127 1.46 -4.47 26.39
C ALA A 127 0.37 -5.11 27.26
N GLN A 128 0.76 -5.90 28.27
CA GLN A 128 -0.19 -6.50 29.21
C GLN A 128 -1.01 -5.44 29.95
N LEU A 129 -0.37 -4.33 30.36
CA LEU A 129 -1.09 -3.22 31.00
C LEU A 129 -2.10 -2.58 30.04
N ILE A 130 -1.72 -2.32 28.79
CA ILE A 130 -2.61 -1.73 27.79
C ILE A 130 -3.77 -2.68 27.46
N ASP A 131 -3.51 -3.98 27.29
CA ASP A 131 -4.55 -4.97 27.07
C ASP A 131 -5.51 -5.05 28.27
N ALA A 132 -5.03 -4.95 29.50
CA ALA A 132 -5.90 -4.91 30.69
C ALA A 132 -6.83 -3.68 30.71
N VAL A 133 -6.33 -2.50 30.33
CA VAL A 133 -7.12 -1.26 30.24
C VAL A 133 -8.15 -1.34 29.11
N LEU A 134 -7.78 -1.94 27.97
CA LEU A 134 -8.72 -2.24 26.87
C LEU A 134 -9.82 -3.21 27.30
N ASP A 135 -9.46 -4.30 27.98
CA ASP A 135 -10.39 -5.36 28.37
C ASP A 135 -11.32 -4.90 29.51
N ALA A 136 -10.86 -3.96 30.35
CA ALA A 136 -11.70 -3.26 31.33
C ALA A 136 -12.68 -2.27 30.68
N GLY A 137 -12.44 -1.86 29.43
CA GLY A 137 -13.25 -0.88 28.70
C GLY A 137 -12.92 0.57 29.04
N ASP A 138 -11.76 0.83 29.68
CA ASP A 138 -11.30 2.19 29.99
C ASP A 138 -10.87 2.96 28.74
N ILE A 139 -10.44 2.23 27.70
CA ILE A 139 -10.18 2.76 26.35
C ILE A 139 -10.84 1.84 25.31
N ASP A 140 -11.22 2.39 24.17
CA ASP A 140 -11.73 1.62 23.05
C ASP A 140 -10.61 1.24 22.05
N CYS A 141 -10.96 0.39 21.08
CA CYS A 141 -9.99 -0.04 20.05
C CYS A 141 -9.54 1.13 19.17
N ALA A 142 -10.37 2.15 18.96
CA ALA A 142 -10.03 3.30 18.12
C ALA A 142 -8.95 4.16 18.78
N ALA A 143 -9.09 4.47 20.08
CA ALA A 143 -8.09 5.15 20.89
C ALA A 143 -6.78 4.36 20.95
N PHE A 144 -6.86 3.04 21.12
CA PHE A 144 -5.69 2.17 21.04
C PHE A 144 -4.97 2.28 19.71
N GLU A 145 -5.70 2.17 18.59
CA GLU A 145 -5.12 2.23 17.25
C GLU A 145 -4.52 3.61 16.93
N ALA A 146 -5.17 4.69 17.38
CA ALA A 146 -4.70 6.06 17.19
C ALA A 146 -3.41 6.38 17.95
N ALA A 147 -3.09 5.64 19.01
CA ALA A 147 -1.83 5.84 19.75
C ALA A 147 -0.60 5.34 18.98
N PHE A 148 -0.77 4.46 17.99
CA PHE A 148 0.33 4.00 17.14
C PHE A 148 0.46 4.89 15.91
N ASP A 149 1.56 5.62 15.79
CA ASP A 149 1.83 6.45 14.61
C ASP A 149 2.20 5.58 13.40
N PRO A 150 1.50 5.71 12.24
CA PRO A 150 1.78 4.92 11.04
C PRO A 150 3.25 4.98 10.58
N ARG A 151 3.89 6.15 10.71
CA ARG A 151 5.29 6.33 10.29
C ARG A 151 6.24 5.53 11.17
N SER A 152 6.01 5.58 12.48
CA SER A 152 6.76 4.78 13.45
C SER A 152 6.54 3.29 13.22
N GLU A 153 5.31 2.85 12.97
CA GLU A 153 5.01 1.43 12.72
C GLU A 153 5.69 0.87 11.49
N VAL A 154 5.76 1.59 10.37
CA VAL A 154 6.46 1.06 9.18
C VAL A 154 7.98 1.06 9.33
N VAL A 155 8.53 1.96 10.15
CA VAL A 155 9.99 2.01 10.39
C VAL A 155 10.46 0.82 11.22
N TYR A 156 9.69 0.40 12.22
CA TYR A 156 10.09 -0.67 13.14
C TYR A 156 9.33 -1.99 12.95
N GLY A 157 8.20 -1.97 12.26
CA GLY A 157 7.34 -3.12 12.04
C GLY A 157 7.67 -3.89 10.75
N PRO A 158 7.00 -5.04 10.55
CA PRO A 158 7.15 -5.86 9.36
C PRO A 158 6.37 -5.25 8.19
N VAL A 159 6.96 -4.27 7.50
CA VAL A 159 6.32 -3.50 6.43
C VAL A 159 5.68 -4.37 5.33
N ALA A 160 6.33 -5.48 4.94
CA ALA A 160 5.79 -6.41 3.95
C ALA A 160 4.52 -7.12 4.45
N ALA A 161 4.46 -7.47 5.74
CA ALA A 161 3.27 -8.08 6.34
C ALA A 161 2.10 -7.10 6.43
N LEU A 162 2.38 -5.82 6.72
CA LEU A 162 1.37 -4.75 6.71
C LEU A 162 0.77 -4.56 5.31
N TRP A 163 1.61 -4.51 4.28
CA TRP A 163 1.17 -4.43 2.87
C TRP A 163 0.36 -5.66 2.44
N LYS A 164 0.86 -6.86 2.75
CA LYS A 164 0.17 -8.14 2.47
C LYS A 164 -1.21 -8.16 3.13
N ARG A 165 -1.28 -7.74 4.40
CA ARG A 165 -2.54 -7.68 5.15
C ARG A 165 -3.56 -6.75 4.49
N PHE A 166 -3.15 -5.57 4.03
CA PHE A 166 -4.01 -4.67 3.25
C PHE A 166 -4.56 -5.37 2.01
N ARG A 167 -3.68 -5.97 1.21
CA ARG A 167 -4.07 -6.64 -0.04
C ARG A 167 -5.03 -7.81 0.16
N GLU A 168 -4.81 -8.61 1.21
CA GLU A 168 -5.66 -9.76 1.53
C GLU A 168 -7.01 -9.34 2.11
N SER A 169 -7.08 -8.20 2.80
CA SER A 169 -8.30 -7.71 3.45
C SER A 169 -9.17 -6.87 2.53
N PHE A 170 -8.61 -6.29 1.46
CA PHE A 170 -9.34 -5.44 0.53
C PHE A 170 -10.45 -6.24 -0.21
N PRO A 171 -11.71 -5.78 -0.20
CA PRO A 171 -12.83 -6.49 -0.82
C PRO A 171 -12.88 -6.23 -2.33
N TRP A 172 -12.01 -6.92 -3.09
CA TRP A 172 -11.80 -6.71 -4.53
C TRP A 172 -13.04 -6.87 -5.42
N ASP A 173 -14.05 -7.61 -4.96
CA ASP A 173 -15.30 -7.83 -5.69
C ASP A 173 -16.36 -6.75 -5.38
N VAL A 174 -16.09 -5.80 -4.47
CA VAL A 174 -17.06 -4.80 -4.00
C VAL A 174 -16.75 -3.42 -4.56
N GLN A 175 -17.63 -2.95 -5.46
CA GLN A 175 -17.52 -1.67 -6.16
C GLN A 175 -18.26 -0.55 -5.43
N THR A 176 -17.60 0.11 -4.48
CA THR A 176 -18.12 1.33 -3.84
C THR A 176 -17.27 2.53 -4.23
N LYS A 177 -17.88 3.72 -4.22
CA LYS A 177 -17.17 4.99 -4.47
C LYS A 177 -15.94 5.14 -3.56
N ALA A 178 -16.07 4.83 -2.26
CA ALA A 178 -14.95 4.88 -1.31
C ALA A 178 -13.80 3.93 -1.69
N HIS A 179 -14.10 2.72 -2.18
CA HIS A 179 -13.06 1.78 -2.63
C HIS A 179 -12.39 2.25 -3.93
N GLN A 180 -13.16 2.78 -4.87
CA GLN A 180 -12.64 3.34 -6.12
C GLN A 180 -11.75 4.56 -5.84
N GLU A 181 -12.17 5.45 -4.94
CA GLU A 181 -11.38 6.60 -4.51
C GLU A 181 -10.07 6.17 -3.85
N LEU A 182 -10.12 5.19 -2.94
CA LEU A 182 -8.92 4.64 -2.32
C LEU A 182 -7.97 4.03 -3.35
N MET A 183 -8.47 3.28 -4.34
CA MET A 183 -7.62 2.69 -5.38
C MET A 183 -7.06 3.73 -6.33
N GLY A 184 -7.84 4.74 -6.71
CA GLY A 184 -7.36 5.85 -7.55
C GLY A 184 -6.24 6.62 -6.87
N TRP A 185 -6.44 6.99 -5.59
CA TRP A 185 -5.40 7.58 -4.75
C TRP A 185 -4.18 6.66 -4.62
N LEU A 186 -4.37 5.35 -4.40
CA LEU A 186 -3.26 4.43 -4.22
C LEU A 186 -2.41 4.30 -5.49
N ILE A 187 -3.04 4.17 -6.66
CA ILE A 187 -2.34 4.16 -7.95
C ILE A 187 -1.58 5.48 -8.15
N GLN A 188 -2.20 6.62 -7.79
CA GLN A 188 -1.55 7.93 -7.89
C GLN A 188 -0.29 8.02 -7.01
N ILE A 189 -0.35 7.59 -5.74
CA ILE A 189 0.84 7.67 -4.87
C ILE A 189 1.96 6.73 -5.32
N LEU A 190 1.63 5.58 -5.93
CA LEU A 190 2.60 4.61 -6.46
C LEU A 190 3.42 5.18 -7.63
N ILE A 191 2.83 6.06 -8.44
CA ILE A 191 3.51 6.74 -9.56
C ILE A 191 4.04 8.14 -9.21
N ALA A 192 3.72 8.66 -8.02
CA ALA A 192 4.11 10.00 -7.60
C ALA A 192 5.59 10.09 -7.19
N GLU A 193 6.24 11.18 -7.61
CA GLU A 193 7.63 11.52 -7.27
C GLU A 193 7.76 12.22 -5.91
N LYS A 194 6.64 12.55 -5.26
CA LYS A 194 6.60 13.20 -3.95
C LYS A 194 5.58 12.51 -3.06
N SER A 195 5.91 12.43 -1.77
CA SER A 195 4.97 12.08 -0.71
C SER A 195 3.97 13.21 -0.44
N GLU A 196 2.93 12.92 0.34
CA GLU A 196 1.95 13.93 0.78
C GLU A 196 2.61 15.05 1.60
N ASP A 197 3.69 14.76 2.32
CA ASP A 197 4.49 15.77 3.05
C ASP A 197 5.47 16.56 2.17
N GLY A 198 5.48 16.31 0.86
CA GLY A 198 6.39 16.94 -0.09
C GLY A 198 7.82 16.37 -0.10
N VAL A 199 8.10 15.29 0.66
CA VAL A 199 9.38 14.59 0.59
C VAL A 199 9.49 13.90 -0.78
N THR A 200 10.54 14.23 -1.53
CA THR A 200 10.82 13.62 -2.84
C THR A 200 11.15 12.14 -2.68
N ARG A 201 10.58 11.31 -3.55
CA ARG A 201 10.81 9.88 -3.64
C ARG A 201 10.93 9.42 -5.08
N LYS A 202 11.58 8.28 -5.27
CA LYS A 202 11.50 7.55 -6.54
C LYS A 202 10.09 6.91 -6.62
N PRO A 203 9.34 7.09 -7.73
CA PRO A 203 8.10 6.36 -7.95
C PRO A 203 8.31 4.85 -7.82
N ILE A 204 7.34 4.16 -7.23
CA ILE A 204 7.36 2.70 -7.10
C ILE A 204 7.05 2.06 -8.44
N LEU A 205 6.05 2.60 -9.13
CA LEU A 205 5.64 2.18 -10.46
C LEU A 205 5.92 3.30 -11.46
N THR A 206 6.23 2.92 -12.69
CA THR A 206 6.17 3.83 -13.82
C THR A 206 4.75 3.86 -14.40
N PRO A 207 4.40 4.91 -15.17
CA PRO A 207 3.16 4.91 -15.96
C PRO A 207 2.99 3.67 -16.85
N TRP A 208 4.10 3.15 -17.38
CA TRP A 208 4.12 1.93 -18.18
C TRP A 208 3.69 0.70 -17.39
N ASP A 209 4.19 0.55 -16.16
CA ASP A 209 3.84 -0.58 -15.28
C ASP A 209 2.35 -0.60 -14.96
N VAL A 210 1.75 0.58 -14.69
CA VAL A 210 0.31 0.71 -14.45
C VAL A 210 -0.49 0.33 -15.70
N ARG A 211 -0.14 0.92 -16.86
CA ARG A 211 -0.87 0.70 -18.11
C ARG A 211 -0.82 -0.77 -18.57
N THR A 212 0.34 -1.42 -18.44
CA THR A 212 0.54 -2.80 -18.90
C THR A 212 0.03 -3.85 -17.92
N ALA A 213 -0.13 -3.51 -16.64
CA ALA A 213 -0.76 -4.40 -15.67
C ALA A 213 -2.28 -4.58 -15.92
N ILE A 214 -2.93 -3.60 -16.57
CA ILE A 214 -4.34 -3.69 -16.98
C ILE A 214 -4.43 -4.43 -18.31
N ASP A 215 -5.25 -5.49 -18.35
CA ASP A 215 -5.51 -6.23 -19.58
C ASP A 215 -6.05 -5.31 -20.69
N GLY A 216 -5.51 -5.45 -21.92
CA GLY A 216 -5.88 -4.60 -23.03
C GLY A 216 -7.37 -4.65 -23.37
N ARG A 217 -8.03 -5.81 -23.23
CA ARG A 217 -9.47 -5.96 -23.48
C ARG A 217 -10.27 -5.25 -22.40
N VAL A 218 -9.85 -5.35 -21.14
CA VAL A 218 -10.48 -4.61 -20.03
C VAL A 218 -10.35 -3.11 -20.29
N TRP A 219 -9.15 -2.61 -20.58
CA TRP A 219 -8.91 -1.21 -20.92
C TRP A 219 -9.85 -0.70 -22.03
N HIS A 220 -9.90 -1.41 -23.16
CA HIS A 220 -10.73 -1.02 -24.31
C HIS A 220 -12.23 -1.28 -24.14
N SER A 221 -12.67 -1.97 -23.09
CA SER A 221 -14.10 -2.19 -22.82
C SER A 221 -14.63 -1.31 -21.69
N THR A 222 -13.79 -0.92 -20.73
CA THR A 222 -14.25 -0.23 -19.53
C THR A 222 -13.87 1.26 -19.48
N ILE A 223 -12.74 1.66 -20.05
CA ILE A 223 -12.37 3.09 -20.07
C ILE A 223 -13.38 3.87 -20.94
N PRO A 224 -13.89 5.03 -20.47
CA PRO A 224 -14.86 5.82 -21.22
C PRO A 224 -14.42 6.13 -22.65
N VAL A 225 -15.38 6.12 -23.58
CA VAL A 225 -15.12 6.31 -25.02
C VAL A 225 -14.48 7.65 -25.32
N ASP A 226 -14.95 8.72 -24.67
CA ASP A 226 -14.42 10.08 -24.73
C ASP A 226 -12.93 10.13 -24.32
N VAL A 227 -12.56 9.47 -23.22
CA VAL A 227 -11.16 9.37 -22.78
C VAL A 227 -10.32 8.61 -23.82
N ARG A 228 -10.85 7.54 -24.41
CA ARG A 228 -10.14 6.79 -25.45
C ARG A 228 -9.97 7.59 -26.75
N ILE A 229 -10.98 8.36 -27.14
CA ILE A 229 -10.91 9.27 -28.28
C ILE A 229 -9.84 10.33 -28.02
N ALA A 230 -9.83 10.97 -26.84
CA ALA A 230 -8.82 11.95 -26.48
C ALA A 230 -7.40 11.38 -26.52
N ILE A 231 -7.21 10.12 -26.09
CA ILE A 231 -5.91 9.44 -26.20
C ILE A 231 -5.50 9.23 -27.67
N ASP A 232 -6.43 8.86 -28.54
CA ASP A 232 -6.16 8.66 -29.97
C ASP A 232 -5.84 10.00 -30.68
N GLU A 233 -6.62 11.04 -30.41
CA GLU A 233 -6.38 12.40 -30.90
C GLU A 233 -5.02 12.93 -30.45
N MET A 234 -4.67 12.71 -29.17
CA MET A 234 -3.35 13.07 -28.62
C MET A 234 -2.22 12.32 -29.35
N ARG A 235 -2.39 11.03 -29.65
CA ARG A 235 -1.40 10.24 -30.40
C ARG A 235 -1.21 10.78 -31.82
N LEU A 236 -2.29 11.06 -32.53
CA LEU A 236 -2.25 11.63 -33.89
C LEU A 236 -1.60 13.02 -33.90
N LEU A 237 -1.91 13.86 -32.90
CA LEU A 237 -1.30 15.18 -32.74
C LEU A 237 0.21 15.07 -32.44
N HIS A 238 0.60 14.13 -31.58
CA HIS A 238 2.01 13.89 -31.25
C HIS A 238 2.78 13.36 -32.47
N GLU A 239 2.22 12.42 -33.23
CA GLU A 239 2.83 11.92 -34.47
C GLU A 239 3.04 13.06 -35.49
N LYS A 240 2.11 14.01 -35.56
CA LYS A 240 2.22 15.18 -36.44
C LYS A 240 3.29 16.17 -35.98
N THR A 241 3.36 16.46 -34.68
CA THR A 241 4.23 17.52 -34.14
C THR A 241 5.65 17.03 -33.81
N ALA A 242 5.79 15.78 -33.38
CA ALA A 242 7.04 15.15 -32.96
C ALA A 242 7.15 13.71 -33.50
N PRO A 243 7.23 13.49 -34.83
CA PRO A 243 7.18 12.16 -35.45
C PRO A 243 8.32 11.20 -35.06
N ARG A 244 9.37 11.69 -34.41
CA ARG A 244 10.51 10.88 -33.95
C ARG A 244 10.43 10.53 -32.47
N GLU A 245 9.49 11.10 -31.73
CA GLU A 245 9.30 10.87 -30.31
C GLU A 245 8.16 9.86 -30.11
N PRO A 246 8.39 8.77 -29.36
CA PRO A 246 7.35 7.78 -29.12
C PRO A 246 6.33 8.28 -28.09
N VAL A 247 5.06 8.02 -28.34
CA VAL A 247 4.00 8.25 -27.35
C VAL A 247 4.17 7.25 -26.20
N HIS A 248 4.50 7.76 -25.02
CA HIS A 248 4.63 6.96 -23.81
C HIS A 248 3.31 6.80 -23.04
N ALA A 249 3.24 5.76 -22.20
CA ALA A 249 2.13 5.52 -21.28
C ALA A 249 1.88 6.69 -20.30
N ARG A 250 2.89 7.54 -20.05
CA ARG A 250 2.72 8.77 -19.28
C ARG A 250 1.65 9.68 -19.88
N HIS A 251 1.70 9.91 -21.19
CA HIS A 251 0.73 10.76 -21.89
C HIS A 251 -0.67 10.15 -21.87
N GLU A 252 -0.77 8.81 -21.94
CA GLU A 252 -2.07 8.14 -21.79
C GLU A 252 -2.67 8.35 -20.39
N LEU A 253 -1.86 8.26 -19.34
CA LEU A 253 -2.32 8.45 -17.95
C LEU A 253 -2.59 9.91 -17.58
N GLU A 254 -2.12 10.87 -18.35
CA GLU A 254 -2.52 12.28 -18.22
C GLU A 254 -4.02 12.46 -18.56
N LEU A 255 -4.55 11.63 -19.47
CA LEU A 255 -5.97 11.61 -19.85
C LEU A 255 -6.76 10.57 -19.05
N ALA A 256 -6.28 9.32 -19.03
CA ALA A 256 -6.82 8.24 -18.22
C ALA A 256 -6.18 8.25 -16.83
N THR A 257 -6.51 9.28 -16.04
CA THR A 257 -5.95 9.47 -14.70
C THR A 257 -6.20 8.26 -13.79
N PRO A 258 -5.42 8.07 -12.72
CA PRO A 258 -5.67 7.01 -11.73
C PRO A 258 -7.11 6.96 -11.21
N TRP A 259 -7.77 8.12 -11.07
CA TRP A 259 -9.17 8.23 -10.67
C TRP A 259 -10.14 7.73 -11.74
N VAL A 260 -9.90 8.07 -13.01
CA VAL A 260 -10.69 7.56 -14.15
C VAL A 260 -10.55 6.04 -14.24
N ILE A 261 -9.33 5.53 -14.11
CA ILE A 261 -9.03 4.09 -14.11
C ILE A 261 -9.81 3.40 -12.97
N ALA A 262 -9.66 3.88 -11.74
CA ALA A 262 -10.27 3.23 -10.59
C ALA A 262 -11.81 3.30 -10.59
N SER A 263 -12.39 4.34 -11.20
CA SER A 263 -13.86 4.51 -11.29
C SER A 263 -14.50 3.57 -12.31
N HIS A 264 -13.76 3.17 -13.36
CA HIS A 264 -14.34 2.43 -14.50
C HIS A 264 -13.82 1.00 -14.64
N VAL A 265 -12.57 0.73 -14.27
CA VAL A 265 -12.00 -0.61 -14.34
C VAL A 265 -12.47 -1.42 -13.13
N PRO A 266 -12.93 -2.67 -13.31
CA PRO A 266 -13.29 -3.52 -12.18
C PRO A 266 -12.14 -3.65 -11.17
N LEU A 267 -12.37 -3.44 -9.87
CA LEU A 267 -11.31 -3.42 -8.85
C LEU A 267 -10.52 -4.73 -8.82
N ARG A 268 -11.20 -5.85 -9.05
CA ARG A 268 -10.58 -7.17 -9.23
C ARG A 268 -9.52 -7.20 -10.33
N GLU A 269 -9.73 -6.50 -11.44
CA GLU A 269 -8.75 -6.40 -12.53
C GLU A 269 -7.57 -5.48 -12.17
N LEU A 270 -7.77 -4.53 -11.25
CA LEU A 270 -6.70 -3.67 -10.74
C LEU A 270 -5.72 -4.41 -9.81
N GLN A 271 -6.07 -5.61 -9.31
CA GLN A 271 -5.17 -6.44 -8.48
C GLN A 271 -3.78 -6.60 -9.10
N ARG A 272 -3.71 -6.72 -10.43
CA ARG A 272 -2.44 -6.91 -11.16
C ARG A 272 -1.48 -5.73 -10.98
N ILE A 273 -1.99 -4.51 -10.88
CA ILE A 273 -1.17 -3.32 -10.59
C ILE A 273 -0.49 -3.49 -9.23
N PHE A 274 -1.22 -3.99 -8.23
CA PHE A 274 -0.71 -4.18 -6.88
C PHE A 274 0.21 -5.38 -6.72
N VAL A 275 0.10 -6.38 -7.60
CA VAL A 275 1.09 -7.46 -7.74
C VAL A 275 2.39 -6.90 -8.31
N THR A 276 2.31 -6.05 -9.34
CA THR A 276 3.49 -5.37 -9.89
C THR A 276 4.12 -4.44 -8.84
N ALA A 277 3.31 -3.71 -8.08
CA ALA A 277 3.78 -2.86 -6.98
C ALA A 277 4.49 -3.67 -5.89
N GLU A 278 3.91 -4.79 -5.45
CA GLU A 278 4.51 -5.67 -4.43
C GLU A 278 5.92 -6.15 -4.84
N LYS A 279 6.08 -6.53 -6.12
CA LYS A 279 7.38 -6.90 -6.68
C LYS A 279 8.35 -5.71 -6.71
N ALA A 280 7.90 -4.54 -7.16
CA ALA A 280 8.71 -3.33 -7.21
C ALA A 280 9.15 -2.84 -5.81
N LEU A 281 8.31 -3.06 -4.80
CA LEU A 281 8.61 -2.77 -3.38
C LEU A 281 9.61 -3.76 -2.77
N GLY A 282 9.85 -4.90 -3.43
CA GLY A 282 10.67 -5.99 -2.93
C GLY A 282 9.99 -6.77 -1.79
N PHE A 283 8.65 -6.77 -1.76
CA PHE A 283 7.86 -7.50 -0.76
C PHE A 283 7.54 -8.93 -1.19
N GLU A 284 7.95 -9.34 -2.39
CA GLU A 284 7.78 -10.70 -2.86
C GLU A 284 8.44 -11.66 -1.87
N GLU A 285 7.61 -12.44 -1.19
CA GLU A 285 8.03 -13.46 -0.24
C GLU A 285 9.02 -14.36 -0.99
N ALA A 286 10.25 -14.47 -0.49
CA ALA A 286 11.27 -15.30 -1.12
C ALA A 286 10.76 -16.74 -1.11
N VAL A 287 10.05 -17.13 -2.18
CA VAL A 287 9.59 -18.49 -2.37
C VAL A 287 10.85 -19.34 -2.28
N PRO A 288 11.00 -20.20 -1.26
CA PRO A 288 12.21 -20.96 -1.07
C PRO A 288 12.53 -21.67 -2.39
N GLU A 289 13.69 -21.38 -2.96
CA GLU A 289 14.09 -21.85 -4.29
C GLU A 289 14.03 -23.38 -4.42
N VAL A 290 14.00 -24.08 -3.28
CA VAL A 290 13.75 -25.51 -3.13
C VAL A 290 12.44 -25.97 -3.79
N ALA A 291 11.40 -25.13 -3.83
CA ALA A 291 10.13 -25.46 -4.51
C ALA A 291 10.19 -25.30 -6.04
N ARG A 292 11.17 -24.55 -6.58
CA ARG A 292 11.36 -24.38 -8.04
C ARG A 292 12.19 -25.49 -8.68
N ARG A 293 12.89 -26.30 -7.88
CA ARG A 293 13.53 -27.55 -8.32
C ARG A 293 12.64 -28.77 -8.03
N ALA A 294 11.39 -28.75 -8.50
CA ALA A 294 10.74 -30.02 -8.78
C ALA A 294 11.53 -30.68 -9.93
N PRO A 295 11.92 -31.97 -9.83
CA PRO A 295 12.60 -32.65 -10.92
C PRO A 295 11.70 -32.58 -12.16
N SER A 296 12.25 -32.01 -13.23
CA SER A 296 11.71 -32.17 -14.58
C SER A 296 11.52 -33.66 -14.81
N ILE A 297 10.28 -34.13 -14.71
CA ILE A 297 9.91 -35.48 -15.11
C ILE A 297 10.21 -35.53 -16.60
N ALA A 298 11.31 -36.20 -16.95
CA ALA A 298 11.67 -36.51 -18.32
C ALA A 298 10.43 -37.08 -19.04
N PRO A 299 10.23 -36.76 -20.33
CA PRO A 299 9.07 -37.24 -21.06
C PRO A 299 9.06 -38.78 -21.01
N ALA A 300 8.03 -39.33 -20.37
CA ALA A 300 7.80 -40.76 -20.31
C ALA A 300 7.73 -41.29 -21.74
N ALA A 301 8.69 -42.14 -22.09
CA ALA A 301 8.71 -42.88 -23.32
C ALA A 301 7.37 -43.60 -23.52
N ALA A 302 6.87 -43.53 -24.75
CA ALA A 302 5.63 -44.12 -25.20
C ALA A 302 5.44 -45.56 -24.71
N LEU A 303 4.41 -45.78 -23.89
CA LEU A 303 3.84 -47.10 -23.67
C LEU A 303 2.71 -47.31 -24.68
N THR A 304 2.87 -48.39 -25.43
CA THR A 304 1.98 -48.92 -26.45
C THR A 304 0.61 -49.32 -25.89
N PRO A 305 -0.47 -49.24 -26.69
CA PRO A 305 -1.79 -49.69 -26.30
C PRO A 305 -1.98 -51.16 -26.70
N ALA A 306 -2.12 -52.06 -25.74
CA ALA A 306 -2.67 -53.38 -26.00
C ALA A 306 -3.45 -53.91 -24.79
N SER A 307 -4.72 -54.21 -25.06
CA SER A 307 -5.61 -55.09 -24.30
C SER A 307 -5.89 -54.73 -22.84
N ILE A 308 -7.15 -54.36 -22.57
CA ILE A 308 -8.07 -55.25 -21.83
C ILE A 308 -9.50 -54.83 -22.16
N ARG A 309 -10.24 -55.82 -22.64
CA ARG A 309 -11.68 -55.80 -22.91
C ARG A 309 -12.40 -56.38 -21.69
N THR A 310 -13.48 -55.70 -21.30
CA THR A 310 -14.77 -56.25 -20.81
C THR A 310 -14.82 -57.02 -19.49
N LEU A 311 -15.66 -56.57 -18.55
CA LEU A 311 -16.71 -57.32 -17.82
C LEU A 311 -17.54 -56.30 -16.99
N THR A 312 -18.71 -55.86 -17.47
CA THR A 312 -20.11 -56.27 -17.08
C THR A 312 -20.58 -55.91 -15.65
N THR A 313 -21.56 -54.98 -15.62
CA THR A 313 -22.91 -55.01 -14.97
C THR A 313 -23.11 -55.33 -13.48
N GLY A 314 -23.92 -54.47 -12.82
CA GLY A 314 -24.82 -54.77 -11.69
C GLY A 314 -24.71 -53.76 -10.53
N GLU A 315 -25.52 -52.69 -10.45
CA GLU A 315 -26.81 -52.54 -9.69
C GLU A 315 -26.68 -52.58 -8.15
N PRO A 316 -27.64 -52.09 -7.32
CA PRO A 316 -28.43 -50.85 -7.29
C PRO A 316 -28.19 -50.01 -5.99
N ALA A 317 -28.80 -48.81 -5.93
CA ALA A 317 -28.95 -47.97 -4.72
C ALA A 317 -29.91 -48.59 -3.67
N PRO A 318 -29.81 -48.19 -2.39
CA PRO A 318 -30.93 -47.48 -1.73
C PRO A 318 -30.46 -46.54 -0.57
N PRO A 319 -31.33 -46.03 0.31
CA PRO A 319 -32.37 -45.03 0.07
C PRO A 319 -32.18 -43.76 0.94
N ARG A 320 -33.04 -42.76 0.65
CA ARG A 320 -33.21 -41.52 1.39
C ARG A 320 -33.76 -41.76 2.80
N GLU A 321 -33.17 -41.12 3.80
CA GLU A 321 -33.84 -40.85 5.09
C GLU A 321 -34.08 -39.35 5.28
N SER A 322 -35.36 -39.04 5.37
CA SER A 322 -35.97 -37.79 5.79
C SER A 322 -35.76 -37.57 7.29
N PHE A 323 -35.10 -36.46 7.67
CA PHE A 323 -35.17 -35.96 9.03
C PHE A 323 -36.00 -34.67 9.08
N ILE A 324 -37.25 -34.84 9.51
CA ILE A 324 -38.14 -33.75 9.93
C ILE A 324 -37.80 -33.49 11.41
N GLY A 325 -37.16 -32.36 11.68
CA GLY A 325 -36.83 -31.89 13.02
C GLY A 325 -37.45 -30.53 13.30
N THR A 326 -38.76 -30.52 13.54
CA THR A 326 -39.47 -29.38 14.10
C THR A 326 -39.03 -29.17 15.55
N ARG A 327 -38.42 -28.04 15.90
CA ARG A 327 -38.48 -27.53 17.28
C ARG A 327 -38.57 -26.02 17.32
N ALA A 328 -39.57 -25.60 18.08
CA ALA A 328 -40.05 -24.26 18.22
C ALA A 328 -39.49 -23.58 19.47
N VAL A 329 -39.64 -22.25 19.47
CA VAL A 329 -39.74 -21.32 20.60
C VAL A 329 -38.47 -21.06 21.43
N ALA A 330 -37.88 -19.89 21.22
CA ALA A 330 -37.55 -18.97 22.32
C ALA A 330 -37.63 -17.52 21.81
N ARG A 331 -38.74 -16.86 22.16
CA ARG A 331 -38.87 -15.40 22.19
C ARG A 331 -37.80 -14.84 23.13
N ALA A 332 -36.91 -13.98 22.63
CA ALA A 332 -36.13 -13.07 23.46
C ALA A 332 -36.67 -11.65 23.28
N ALA A 333 -36.98 -11.04 24.41
CA ALA A 333 -37.68 -9.77 24.54
C ALA A 333 -36.87 -8.58 24.03
N THR A 334 -37.55 -7.70 23.32
CA THR A 334 -37.12 -6.35 22.97
C THR A 334 -37.21 -5.45 24.21
N PRO A 335 -36.13 -4.79 24.69
CA PRO A 335 -36.26 -3.70 25.64
C PRO A 335 -36.71 -2.41 24.95
N PRO A 336 -37.48 -1.55 25.66
CA PRO A 336 -38.12 -0.37 25.09
C PRO A 336 -37.11 0.73 24.76
N GLY A 337 -37.45 1.47 23.70
CA GLY A 337 -36.63 2.53 23.13
C GLY A 337 -36.42 3.71 24.08
N ASN A 338 -35.18 4.22 24.04
CA ASN A 338 -34.84 5.55 24.49
C ASN A 338 -34.52 6.39 23.25
N ARG A 339 -35.55 7.00 22.64
CA ARG A 339 -35.39 8.01 21.59
C ARG A 339 -35.05 9.34 22.27
N VAL A 340 -33.77 9.62 22.44
CA VAL A 340 -33.30 11.00 22.58
C VAL A 340 -33.22 11.55 21.16
N ALA A 341 -34.11 12.49 20.85
CA ALA A 341 -34.01 13.30 19.65
C ALA A 341 -32.76 14.18 19.77
N LEU A 342 -31.65 13.75 19.17
CA LEU A 342 -30.53 14.61 18.86
C LEU A 342 -30.89 15.35 17.57
N ASP A 343 -31.20 16.62 17.76
CA ASP A 343 -31.39 17.63 16.74
C ASP A 343 -30.04 17.82 16.02
N MET A 344 -29.78 17.01 14.98
CA MET A 344 -28.65 17.21 14.09
C MET A 344 -28.97 18.38 13.17
N GLN A 345 -28.46 19.56 13.54
CA GLN A 345 -28.34 20.64 12.57
C GLN A 345 -27.37 20.22 11.46
N PRO A 346 -27.74 20.37 10.18
CA PRO A 346 -26.84 20.10 9.08
C PRO A 346 -25.68 21.10 9.13
N THR A 347 -24.47 20.57 9.29
CA THR A 347 -23.23 21.31 9.05
C THR A 347 -23.21 21.70 7.56
N PRO A 348 -22.94 22.97 7.21
CA PRO A 348 -22.90 23.38 5.82
C PRO A 348 -21.73 22.67 5.12
N CYS A 349 -22.06 21.81 4.15
CA CYS A 349 -21.11 21.35 3.16
C CYS A 349 -20.60 22.57 2.39
N MET A 350 -19.37 22.97 2.68
CA MET A 350 -18.58 23.83 1.80
C MET A 350 -18.32 23.00 0.53
N MET A 351 -19.23 23.09 -0.44
CA MET A 351 -18.89 22.77 -1.82
C MET A 351 -17.97 23.89 -2.28
N GLU A 352 -16.66 23.64 -2.27
CA GLU A 352 -15.74 24.39 -3.12
C GLU A 352 -16.15 24.08 -4.55
N GLU A 353 -16.84 25.05 -5.14
CA GLU A 353 -17.15 25.12 -6.55
C GLU A 353 -15.81 25.21 -7.30
N ILE A 354 -15.40 24.09 -7.89
CA ILE A 354 -14.29 24.08 -8.86
C ILE A 354 -14.78 24.85 -10.08
N VAL A 355 -14.47 26.14 -10.11
CA VAL A 355 -14.60 26.97 -11.31
C VAL A 355 -13.58 26.44 -12.32
N ILE A 356 -14.05 25.71 -13.31
CA ILE A 356 -13.27 25.42 -14.51
C ILE A 356 -13.28 26.70 -15.34
N ASP A 357 -12.14 27.37 -15.40
CA ASP A 357 -11.94 28.59 -16.18
C ASP A 357 -11.95 28.21 -17.69
N ASP A 358 -13.06 28.48 -18.38
CA ASP A 358 -13.27 28.22 -19.82
C ASP A 358 -12.45 29.14 -20.75
N ASN A 359 -11.46 29.88 -20.23
CA ASN A 359 -10.74 30.91 -20.98
C ASN A 359 -9.35 30.53 -21.51
N LEU A 360 -9.00 29.23 -21.56
CA LEU A 360 -7.65 28.82 -21.98
C LEU A 360 -7.43 28.61 -23.50
N PHE A 361 -8.33 29.07 -24.37
CA PHE A 361 -8.21 28.87 -25.83
C PHE A 361 -8.48 30.08 -26.73
N ALA A 362 -8.52 31.31 -26.20
CA ALA A 362 -8.47 32.50 -27.04
C ALA A 362 -7.02 32.98 -27.22
N ASP A 363 -6.68 33.33 -28.45
CA ASP A 363 -5.42 33.93 -28.91
C ASP A 363 -4.28 32.98 -29.32
N VAL A 364 -4.49 32.30 -30.45
CA VAL A 364 -3.40 32.08 -31.43
C VAL A 364 -3.68 32.94 -32.65
N ASP A 365 -3.05 34.12 -32.66
CA ASP A 365 -3.03 35.05 -33.78
C ASP A 365 -2.13 34.48 -34.88
N VAL A 366 -2.74 34.08 -36.01
CA VAL A 366 -2.03 33.60 -37.20
C VAL A 366 -1.81 34.82 -38.09
N GLY A 367 -0.64 35.43 -37.96
CA GLY A 367 -0.17 36.47 -38.86
C GLY A 367 0.11 35.92 -40.26
N THR A 368 -0.53 36.54 -41.25
CA THR A 368 -0.30 36.42 -42.70
C THR A 368 1.09 36.85 -43.15
#